data_AF-A0A0P9RVZ6-F1
#
_entry.id   AF-A0A0P9RVZ6-F1
#
_cell.length_a   1.000
_cell.length_b   1.000
_cell.length_c   1.000
_cell.angle_alpha   90.00
_cell.angle_beta   90.00
_cell.angle_gamma   90.00
#
_symmetry.space_group_name_H-M   'P 1'
#
loop_
_entity.id
_entity.type
_entity.pdbx_description
1 polymer ?
#
loop_
_entity_poly.entity_id
_entity_poly.type
_entity_poly.pdbx_seq_one_letter_code
_entity_poly.pdbx_strand_id
1 'polypeptide(L)'
;MIIGIAILCAGWWQENNYGSILTVKNVLPASLAAVWLGFWPALQQWGSVGLSFPGEVQDVEWWANGFTRWGVLLIIVLGGYSYLYRTRDGY
;
A
#
# COMPACT_ATOMS: atom_id res chain seq x y z
N MET A 1 2.04 4.20 -7.05
CA MET A 1 1.78 3.24 -8.16
C MET A 1 3.05 2.70 -8.80
N ILE A 2 3.88 3.53 -9.45
CA ILE A 2 5.13 3.09 -10.11
C ILE A 2 6.06 2.35 -9.14
N ILE A 3 6.23 2.86 -7.92
CA ILE A 3 7.06 2.22 -6.89
C ILE A 3 6.53 0.83 -6.51
N GLY A 4 5.21 0.65 -6.40
CA GLY A 4 4.62 -0.66 -6.11
C GLY A 4 4.90 -1.69 -7.21
N ILE A 5 4.79 -1.27 -8.48
CA ILE A 5 5.13 -2.12 -9.63
C ILE A 5 6.62 -2.46 -9.63
N ALA A 6 7.50 -1.48 -9.35
CA ALA A 6 8.94 -1.71 -9.26
C ALA A 6 9.29 -2.73 -8.17
N ILE A 7 8.64 -2.68 -7.01
CA ILE A 7 8.80 -3.65 -5.93
C ILE A 7 8.40 -5.07 -6.39
N LEU A 8 7.27 -5.20 -7.10
CA LEU A 8 6.83 -6.50 -7.65
C LEU A 8 7.83 -7.05 -8.68
N CYS A 9 8.28 -6.21 -9.62
CA CYS A 9 9.27 -6.61 -10.62
C CYS A 9 10.60 -7.02 -9.98
N ALA A 10 11.04 -6.30 -8.93
CA ALA A 10 12.24 -6.65 -8.18
C ALA A 10 12.09 -8.02 -7.50
N GLY A 11 10.94 -8.29 -6.88
CA GLY A 11 10.66 -9.60 -6.29
C GLY A 11 10.65 -10.73 -7.32
N TRP A 12 10.02 -10.50 -8.47
CA TRP A 12 9.98 -11.47 -9.57
C TRP A 12 11.37 -11.76 -10.15
N TRP A 13 12.19 -10.73 -10.33
CA TRP A 13 13.57 -10.88 -10.79
C TRP A 13 14.42 -11.67 -9.78
N GLN A 14 14.31 -11.34 -8.50
CA GLN A 14 15.06 -11.99 -7.43
C GLN A 14 14.70 -13.48 -7.29
N GLU A 15 13.41 -13.81 -7.42
CA GLU A 15 12.91 -15.19 -7.36
C GLU A 15 13.46 -16.06 -8.50
N ASN A 16 13.50 -15.55 -9.73
CA ASN A 16 13.95 -16.33 -10.90
C ASN A 16 15.48 -16.46 -11.01
N ASN A 17 16.25 -15.52 -10.45
CA ASN A 17 17.71 -15.46 -10.69
C ASN A 17 18.55 -15.91 -9.49
N TYR A 18 18.06 -15.75 -8.26
CA TYR A 18 18.92 -15.86 -7.07
C TYR A 18 18.37 -16.76 -5.95
N GLY A 19 17.18 -17.36 -6.10
CA GLY A 19 16.57 -18.16 -5.03
C GLY A 19 16.40 -17.37 -3.72
N SER A 20 16.11 -16.08 -3.84
CA SER A 20 16.14 -15.11 -2.75
C SER A 20 14.86 -15.13 -1.90
N ILE A 21 14.96 -14.63 -0.66
CA ILE A 21 13.80 -14.40 0.21
C ILE A 21 12.90 -13.27 -0.31
N LEU A 22 13.38 -12.43 -1.23
CA LEU A 22 12.59 -11.38 -1.87
C LEU A 22 11.77 -11.97 -3.04
N THR A 23 10.85 -12.86 -2.73
CA THR A 23 9.91 -13.42 -3.71
C THR A 23 8.75 -12.46 -3.98
N VAL A 24 8.02 -12.67 -5.08
CA VAL A 24 6.81 -11.88 -5.40
C VAL A 24 5.82 -11.90 -4.24
N LYS A 25 5.64 -13.06 -3.59
CA LYS A 25 4.77 -13.20 -2.41
C LYS A 25 5.25 -12.30 -1.26
N ASN A 26 6.53 -12.34 -0.93
CA ASN A 26 7.06 -11.64 0.25
C ASN A 26 7.09 -10.12 0.08
N VAL A 27 7.16 -9.63 -1.15
CA VAL A 27 7.13 -8.18 -1.43
C VAL A 27 5.73 -7.64 -1.68
N LEU A 28 4.70 -8.50 -1.74
CA LEU A 28 3.32 -8.11 -2.06
C LEU A 28 2.67 -7.17 -1.04
N PRO A 29 2.83 -7.36 0.29
CA PRO A 29 2.33 -6.38 1.26
C PRO A 29 3.00 -5.00 1.11
N ALA A 30 4.31 -4.98 0.84
CA ALA A 30 5.07 -3.75 0.64
C ALA A 30 4.69 -3.03 -0.67
N SER A 31 4.47 -3.77 -1.76
CA SER A 31 4.03 -3.19 -3.03
C SER A 31 2.64 -2.59 -2.91
N LEU A 32 1.71 -3.28 -2.24
CA LEU A 32 0.36 -2.78 -1.97
C LEU A 32 0.38 -1.52 -1.10
N ALA A 33 1.24 -1.47 -0.08
CA ALA A 33 1.46 -0.28 0.74
C ALA A 33 1.96 0.91 -0.10
N ALA A 34 2.89 0.69 -1.03
CA ALA A 34 3.39 1.72 -1.94
C ALA A 34 2.32 2.18 -2.95
N VAL A 35 1.41 1.31 -3.37
CA VAL A 35 0.25 1.70 -4.17
C VAL A 35 -0.71 2.55 -3.34
N TRP A 36 -1.07 2.12 -2.14
CA TRP A 36 -1.95 2.86 -1.22
C TRP A 36 -1.45 4.28 -0.95
N LEU A 37 -0.18 4.43 -0.59
CA LEU A 37 0.43 5.74 -0.34
C LEU A 37 0.49 6.61 -1.60
N GLY A 38 0.81 6.02 -2.74
CA GLY A 38 0.87 6.75 -4.00
C GLY A 38 -0.51 7.16 -4.54
N PHE A 39 -1.56 6.44 -4.15
CA PHE A 39 -2.94 6.75 -4.52
C PHE A 39 -3.59 7.79 -3.60
N TRP A 40 -2.98 8.07 -2.45
CA TRP A 40 -3.55 8.94 -1.42
C TRP A 40 -3.94 10.36 -1.91
N PRO A 41 -3.14 11.07 -2.73
CA PRO A 41 -3.54 12.39 -3.23
C PRO A 41 -4.84 12.36 -4.04
N ALA A 42 -5.05 11.30 -4.84
CA ALA A 42 -6.28 11.12 -5.60
C ALA A 42 -7.48 10.83 -4.69
N LEU A 43 -7.30 10.02 -3.64
CA LEU A 43 -8.35 9.78 -2.64
C LEU A 43 -8.77 11.07 -1.92
N GLN A 44 -7.82 11.95 -1.59
CA GLN A 44 -8.16 13.24 -0.98
C GLN A 44 -8.94 14.13 -1.93
N GLN A 45 -8.57 14.15 -3.22
CA GLN A 45 -9.31 14.90 -4.22
C GLN A 45 -10.72 14.36 -4.46
N TRP A 46 -10.91 13.04 -4.39
CA TRP A 46 -12.24 12.43 -4.57
C TRP A 46 -13.10 12.49 -3.31
N GLY A 47 -12.47 12.50 -2.14
CA GLY A 47 -13.15 12.59 -0.85
C GLY A 47 -13.39 14.02 -0.39
N SER A 48 -12.97 15.03 -1.16
CA SER A 48 -13.17 16.42 -0.79
C SER A 48 -14.66 16.77 -0.77
N VAL A 49 -15.14 17.28 0.35
CA VAL A 49 -16.51 17.79 0.48
C VAL A 49 -16.51 19.22 -0.05
N GLY A 50 -17.04 19.41 -1.26
CA GLY A 50 -17.07 20.70 -1.96
C GLY A 50 -15.94 20.91 -2.97
N LEU A 51 -15.81 22.14 -3.50
CA LEU A 51 -14.81 22.49 -4.51
C LEU A 51 -13.40 22.50 -3.90
N SER A 52 -12.51 21.67 -4.43
CA SER A 52 -11.12 21.57 -3.98
C SER A 52 -10.26 22.69 -4.54
N PHE A 53 -9.82 23.60 -3.68
CA PHE A 53 -8.89 24.68 -4.02
C PHE A 53 -7.51 24.43 -3.41
N PRO A 54 -6.42 24.64 -4.16
CA PRO A 54 -5.06 24.50 -3.64
C PRO A 54 -4.80 25.45 -2.46
N GLY A 55 -4.41 24.93 -1.31
CA GLY A 55 -4.01 25.72 -0.13
C GLY A 55 -5.05 25.86 0.97
N GLU A 56 -6.28 25.38 0.76
CA GLU A 56 -7.30 25.34 1.83
C GLU A 56 -7.29 23.99 2.56
N VAL A 57 -7.51 24.04 3.89
CA VAL A 57 -7.81 22.84 4.67
C VAL A 57 -9.25 22.47 4.38
N GLN A 58 -9.42 21.54 3.45
CA GLN A 58 -10.72 21.11 3.01
C GLN A 58 -11.27 20.01 3.92
N ASP A 59 -12.58 20.05 4.20
CA ASP A 59 -13.25 18.93 4.84
C ASP A 59 -13.25 17.75 3.87
N VAL A 60 -12.74 16.62 4.33
CA VAL A 60 -12.62 15.39 3.56
C VAL A 60 -13.46 14.31 4.22
N GLU A 61 -14.17 13.53 3.41
CA GLU A 61 -14.91 12.36 3.86
C GLU A 61 -14.04 11.44 4.71
N TRP A 62 -14.67 10.76 5.67
CA TRP A 62 -13.98 9.95 6.68
C TRP A 62 -13.06 8.88 6.09
N TRP A 63 -13.39 8.34 4.91
CA TRP A 63 -12.58 7.34 4.21
C TRP A 63 -11.33 7.91 3.52
N ALA A 64 -11.25 9.23 3.32
CA ALA A 64 -10.10 9.94 2.76
C ALA A 64 -9.39 10.86 3.77
N ASN A 65 -9.72 10.72 5.06
CA ASN A 65 -9.00 11.35 6.16
C ASN A 65 -7.68 10.62 6.50
N GLY A 66 -6.71 11.33 7.06
CA GLY A 66 -5.42 10.82 7.52
C GLY A 66 -5.50 9.65 8.50
N PHE A 67 -6.55 9.55 9.33
CA PHE A 67 -6.73 8.35 10.17
C PHE A 67 -6.89 7.08 9.32
N THR A 68 -7.72 7.14 8.27
CA THR A 68 -7.93 6.03 7.34
C THR A 68 -6.67 5.75 6.52
N ARG A 69 -5.90 6.79 6.14
CA ARG A 69 -4.59 6.62 5.49
C ARG A 69 -3.68 5.68 6.28
N TRP A 70 -3.47 6.01 7.55
CA TRP A 70 -2.50 5.32 8.38
C TRP A 70 -3.05 4.00 8.92
N GLY A 71 -4.36 3.95 9.22
CA GLY A 71 -5.03 2.73 9.65
C GLY A 71 -5.01 1.64 8.58
N VAL A 72 -5.38 1.99 7.34
CA VAL A 72 -5.34 1.03 6.22
C VAL A 72 -3.91 0.65 5.88
N LEU A 73 -2.96 1.59 5.92
CA LEU A 73 -1.54 1.28 5.72
C LEU A 73 -1.04 0.25 6.74
N LEU A 74 -1.38 0.43 8.01
CA LEU A 74 -1.03 -0.48 9.09
C LEU A 74 -1.63 -1.86 8.87
N ILE A 75 -2.90 -1.94 8.45
CA ILE A 75 -3.55 -3.22 8.12
C ILE A 75 -2.88 -3.90 6.92
N ILE A 76 -2.55 -3.15 5.87
CA ILE A 76 -1.87 -3.70 4.69
C ILE A 76 -0.50 -4.29 5.08
N VAL A 77 0.30 -3.55 5.85
CA VAL A 77 1.65 -3.99 6.22
C VAL A 77 1.59 -5.08 7.28
N LEU A 78 1.04 -4.79 8.46
CA LEU A 78 1.03 -5.76 9.56
C LEU A 78 0.10 -6.93 9.28
N GLY A 79 -1.10 -6.69 8.77
CA GLY A 79 -2.05 -7.74 8.41
C GLY A 79 -1.53 -8.57 7.23
N GLY A 80 -0.99 -7.93 6.19
CA GLY A 80 -0.40 -8.61 5.05
C GLY A 80 0.77 -9.50 5.44
N TYR A 81 1.72 -9.00 6.23
CA TYR A 81 2.84 -9.81 6.70
C TYR A 81 2.43 -10.88 7.72
N SER A 82 1.46 -10.61 8.59
CA SER A 82 0.91 -11.61 9.52
C SER A 82 0.23 -12.76 8.78
N TYR A 83 -0.54 -12.44 7.73
CA TYR A 83 -1.15 -13.44 6.85
C TYR A 83 -0.08 -14.28 6.14
N LEU A 84 0.95 -13.62 5.62
CA LEU A 84 2.04 -14.30 4.92
C LEU A 84 2.83 -15.22 5.85
N TYR A 85 3.07 -14.77 7.08
CA TYR A 85 3.70 -15.56 8.13
C TYR A 85 2.89 -16.83 8.46
N ARG A 86 1.57 -16.68 8.69
CA ARG A 86 0.69 -17.83 8.99
C ARG A 86 0.63 -18.84 7.84
N THR A 87 0.52 -18.36 6.60
CA THR A 87 0.40 -19.22 5.42
C THR A 87 1.72 -19.90 5.03
N ARG A 88 2.86 -19.32 5.37
CA ARG A 88 4.18 -19.92 5.15
C ARG A 88 4.51 -20.99 6.19
N ASP A 89 4.17 -20.73 7.45
CA ASP A 89 4.60 -21.57 8.58
C ASP A 89 3.51 -22.56 9.06
N GLY A 90 2.32 -22.58 8.42
CA GLY A 90 1.39 -23.72 8.46
C GLY A 90 0.66 -23.97 9.78
N TYR A 91 0.16 -22.92 10.43
CA TYR A 91 -0.79 -23.05 11.56
C TYR A 91 -2.24 -23.01 11.08
#